data_AF-A0A0D0B1L1-F1
#
_entry.id   AF-A0A0D0B1L1-F1
#
_cell.length_a   1.000
_cell.length_b   1.000
_cell.length_c   1.000
_cell.angle_alpha   90.00
_cell.angle_beta   90.00
_cell.angle_gamma   90.00
#
_symmetry.space_group_name_H-M   'P 1'
#
loop_
_entity.id
_entity.type
_entity.pdbx_description
1 polymer ?
#
loop_
_entity_poly.entity_id
_entity_poly.type
_entity_poly.pdbx_seq_one_letter_code
_entity_poly.pdbx_strand_id
1 'polypeptide(L)'
;MQWNTKWGEYTRVTPETGYPLKPGTAAIASSECFNCGTHGHNSRNCVLPVDHAERLSRKEAAWRAIVSKALGPFNRATATPISLVTNYTSHYTSAWIEEILEQEEGKVSGSA
;
A
#
# COMPACT_ATOMS: atom_id res chain seq x y z
N MET A 1 -7.11 21.06 2.30
CA MET A 1 -6.85 21.38 0.87
C MET A 1 -5.85 22.53 0.67
N GLN A 2 -4.89 22.79 1.56
CA GLN A 2 -4.00 23.96 1.44
C GLN A 2 -2.96 23.88 0.29
N TRP A 3 -2.51 22.68 -0.09
CA TRP A 3 -1.48 22.52 -1.13
C TRP A 3 -1.98 22.95 -2.52
N ASN A 4 -3.20 22.56 -2.90
CA ASN A 4 -3.78 22.92 -4.19
C ASN A 4 -4.02 24.43 -4.32
N THR A 5 -4.39 25.11 -3.23
CA THR A 5 -4.54 26.56 -3.22
C THR A 5 -3.19 27.26 -3.43
N LYS A 6 -2.11 26.73 -2.84
CA LYS A 6 -0.76 27.32 -2.95
C LYS A 6 -0.13 27.10 -4.32
N TRP A 7 -0.24 25.88 -4.86
CA TRP A 7 0.52 25.47 -6.03
C TRP A 7 -0.32 25.27 -7.29
N GLY A 8 -1.62 25.06 -7.18
CA GLY A 8 -2.52 24.71 -8.27
C GLY A 8 -2.78 23.20 -8.37
N GLU A 9 -4.00 22.82 -8.76
CA GLU A 9 -4.44 21.43 -8.85
C GLU A 9 -3.59 20.59 -9.82
N TYR A 10 -3.21 21.17 -10.95
CA TYR A 10 -2.45 20.47 -12.00
C TYR A 10 -0.93 20.51 -11.81
N THR A 11 -0.45 21.20 -10.77
CA THR A 11 0.98 21.33 -10.52
C THR A 11 1.60 19.99 -10.17
N ARG A 12 2.74 19.71 -10.80
CA ARG A 12 3.53 18.49 -10.55
C ARG A 12 4.20 18.57 -9.20
N VAL A 13 4.29 17.41 -8.55
CA VAL A 13 5.08 17.24 -7.32
C VAL A 13 6.56 17.19 -7.70
N THR A 14 7.36 18.04 -7.09
CA THR A 14 8.83 18.14 -7.26
C THR A 14 9.49 18.22 -5.88
N PRO A 15 10.83 18.15 -5.77
CA PRO A 15 11.54 18.41 -4.52
C PRO A 15 11.13 19.74 -3.85
N GLU A 16 10.82 20.77 -4.62
CA GLU A 16 10.50 22.11 -4.15
C GLU A 16 9.02 22.25 -3.73
N THR A 17 8.11 21.62 -4.46
CA THR A 17 6.67 21.74 -4.20
C THR A 17 6.18 20.77 -3.13
N GLY A 18 6.83 19.60 -3.00
CA GLY A 18 6.49 18.56 -2.05
C GLY A 18 5.03 18.08 -2.15
N TYR A 19 4.57 17.30 -1.17
CA TYR A 19 3.15 17.05 -0.96
C TYR A 19 2.88 16.65 0.51
N PRO A 20 1.77 17.08 1.13
CA PRO A 20 1.45 16.68 2.51
C PRO A 20 1.26 15.16 2.64
N LEU A 21 1.69 14.59 3.75
CA LEU A 21 1.52 13.16 4.04
C LEU A 21 0.16 12.88 4.69
N LYS A 22 -0.45 11.76 4.34
CA LYS A 22 -1.63 11.25 5.03
C LYS A 22 -1.28 10.89 6.48
N PRO A 23 -1.98 11.42 7.49
CA PRO A 23 -1.74 11.07 8.89
C PRO A 23 -1.88 9.56 9.15
N GLY A 24 -1.18 9.05 10.17
CA GLY A 24 -1.24 7.63 10.56
C GLY A 24 -0.49 6.67 9.63
N THR A 25 0.20 7.18 8.62
CA THR A 25 1.06 6.39 7.73
C THR A 25 2.51 6.39 8.20
N ALA A 26 3.30 5.48 7.64
CA ALA A 26 4.74 5.41 7.84
C ALA A 26 5.44 6.73 7.50
N ALA A 27 6.54 6.96 8.21
CA ALA A 27 7.49 8.01 7.89
C ALA A 27 7.94 7.91 6.41
N ILE A 28 8.26 9.05 5.81
CA ILE A 28 8.67 9.05 4.41
C ILE A 28 10.09 8.49 4.24
N ALA A 29 10.32 7.77 3.14
CA ALA A 29 11.59 7.13 2.82
C ALA A 29 11.99 6.01 3.79
N SER A 30 11.02 5.40 4.47
CA SER A 30 11.23 4.34 5.46
C SER A 30 11.07 2.93 4.87
N SER A 31 11.02 2.80 3.54
CA SER A 31 10.63 1.56 2.83
C SER A 31 9.13 1.27 2.94
N GLU A 32 8.33 2.33 3.03
CA GLU A 32 6.88 2.25 2.99
C GLU A 32 6.36 1.88 1.60
N CYS A 33 5.18 1.26 1.56
CA CYS A 33 4.41 1.05 0.36
C CYS A 33 3.89 2.39 -0.17
N PHE A 34 4.16 2.74 -1.44
CA PHE A 34 3.69 4.01 -2.01
C PHE A 34 2.20 4.01 -2.39
N ASN A 35 1.52 2.86 -2.30
CA ASN A 35 0.08 2.78 -2.53
C ASN A 35 -0.73 3.05 -1.26
N CYS A 36 -0.28 2.63 -0.08
CA CYS A 36 -1.04 2.76 1.17
C CYS A 36 -0.27 3.42 2.32
N GLY A 37 1.02 3.71 2.14
CA GLY A 37 1.85 4.38 3.14
C GLY A 37 2.21 3.51 4.35
N THR A 38 2.12 2.20 4.28
CA THR A 38 2.45 1.29 5.41
C THR A 38 3.57 0.31 5.04
N HIS A 39 4.04 -0.48 6.00
CA HIS A 39 5.13 -1.45 5.86
C HIS A 39 4.62 -2.89 5.67
N GLY A 40 5.57 -3.81 5.51
CA GLY A 40 5.31 -5.25 5.35
C GLY A 40 5.14 -5.70 3.90
N HIS A 41 4.96 -4.77 2.97
CA HIS A 41 4.83 -5.06 1.53
C HIS A 41 5.28 -3.86 0.68
N ASN A 42 5.57 -4.11 -0.59
CA ASN A 42 5.84 -3.06 -1.58
C ASN A 42 4.57 -2.72 -2.39
N SER A 43 4.60 -1.66 -3.19
CA SER A 43 3.44 -1.22 -3.98
C SER A 43 2.86 -2.29 -4.91
N ARG A 44 3.68 -3.20 -5.44
CA ARG A 44 3.23 -4.29 -6.32
C ARG A 44 2.41 -5.35 -5.56
N ASN A 45 2.70 -5.52 -4.27
CA ASN A 45 2.03 -6.48 -3.39
C ASN A 45 1.00 -5.80 -2.46
N CYS A 46 0.60 -4.56 -2.77
CA CYS A 46 -0.42 -3.86 -1.99
C CYS A 46 -1.79 -4.49 -2.22
N VAL A 47 -2.40 -5.00 -1.14
CA VAL A 47 -3.69 -5.71 -1.19
C VAL A 47 -4.88 -4.79 -1.41
N LEU A 48 -4.77 -3.50 -1.09
CA LEU A 48 -5.88 -2.57 -1.25
C LEU A 48 -6.22 -2.37 -2.73
N PRO A 49 -7.49 -2.36 -3.14
CA PRO A 49 -7.92 -1.96 -4.48
C PRO A 49 -7.49 -0.55 -4.89
N VAL A 50 -7.44 -0.27 -6.19
CA VAL A 50 -6.95 1.02 -6.74
C VAL A 50 -7.75 2.23 -6.26
N ASP A 51 -9.04 2.04 -6.04
CA ASP A 51 -10.04 3.01 -5.61
C ASP A 51 -10.32 2.97 -4.10
N HIS A 52 -9.59 2.15 -3.34
CA HIS A 52 -9.80 2.02 -1.90
C HIS A 52 -9.44 3.32 -1.15
N ALA A 53 -10.29 3.76 -0.22
CA ALA A 53 -10.12 5.01 0.52
C ALA A 53 -8.80 5.10 1.33
N GLU A 54 -8.27 3.95 1.75
CA GLU A 54 -6.98 3.90 2.45
C GLU A 54 -5.77 4.11 1.55
N ARG A 55 -5.92 4.04 0.22
CA ARG A 55 -4.80 4.33 -0.69
C ARG A 55 -4.42 5.81 -0.65
N LEU A 56 -3.12 6.04 -0.88
CA LEU A 56 -2.55 7.37 -1.00
C LEU A 56 -3.01 8.01 -2.31
N SER A 57 -3.10 9.35 -2.31
CA SER A 57 -3.28 10.09 -3.54
C SER A 57 -2.06 9.90 -4.47
N ARG A 58 -2.26 10.04 -5.78
CA ARG A 58 -1.16 9.98 -6.76
C ARG A 58 -0.05 10.98 -6.46
N LYS A 59 -0.41 12.15 -5.92
CA LYS A 59 0.54 13.21 -5.57
C LYS A 59 1.37 12.83 -4.34
N GLU A 60 0.75 12.24 -3.32
CA GLU A 60 1.50 11.75 -2.15
C GLU A 60 2.41 10.57 -2.53
N ALA A 61 1.93 9.63 -3.34
CA ALA A 61 2.74 8.51 -3.83
C ALA A 61 3.97 9.01 -4.61
N ALA A 62 3.80 10.01 -5.48
CA ALA A 62 4.90 10.65 -6.20
C ALA A 62 5.89 11.32 -5.23
N TRP A 63 5.39 12.02 -4.20
CA TRP A 63 6.24 12.64 -3.20
C TRP A 63 7.08 11.63 -2.43
N ARG A 64 6.45 10.54 -1.96
CA ARG A 64 7.15 9.44 -1.28
C ARG A 64 8.24 8.82 -2.16
N ALA A 65 7.98 8.64 -3.45
CA ALA A 65 8.98 8.13 -4.38
C ALA A 65 10.17 9.08 -4.54
N ILE A 66 9.92 10.40 -4.66
CA ILE A 66 10.97 11.42 -4.78
C ILE A 66 11.89 11.40 -3.54
N VAL A 67 11.30 11.47 -2.35
CA VAL A 67 12.07 11.51 -1.10
C VAL A 67 12.75 10.17 -0.82
N SER A 68 12.11 9.05 -1.14
CA SER A 68 12.71 7.71 -1.01
C SER A 68 13.99 7.54 -1.82
N LYS A 69 14.09 8.19 -2.99
CA LYS A 69 15.31 8.18 -3.79
C LYS A 69 16.46 8.91 -3.09
N ALA A 70 16.17 10.00 -2.39
CA ALA A 70 17.17 10.82 -1.72
C ALA A 70 17.55 10.29 -0.33
N LEU A 71 16.56 9.89 0.48
CA LEU A 71 16.71 9.60 1.91
C LEU A 71 16.56 8.12 2.27
N GLY A 72 16.13 7.27 1.33
CA GLY A 72 15.92 5.85 1.56
C GLY A 72 17.14 5.11 2.16
N PRO A 73 18.37 5.33 1.65
CA PRO A 73 19.55 4.69 2.23
C PRO A 73 19.77 4.98 3.73
N PHE A 74 19.26 6.10 4.24
CA PHE A 74 19.47 6.54 5.62
C PHE A 74 18.30 6.14 6.52
N ASN A 75 17.06 6.31 6.05
CA ASN A 75 15.89 6.22 6.91
C ASN A 75 15.34 4.80 7.06
N ARG A 76 15.63 3.89 6.12
CA ARG A 76 15.05 2.53 6.11
C ARG A 76 15.51 1.67 7.29
N ALA A 77 16.75 1.84 7.75
CA ALA A 77 17.33 1.02 8.82
C ALA A 77 16.74 1.34 10.21
N THR A 78 16.18 2.53 10.38
CA THR A 78 15.64 3.02 11.67
C THR A 78 14.13 3.22 11.63
N ALA A 79 13.47 2.68 10.60
CA ALA A 79 12.04 2.83 10.39
C ALA A 79 11.25 2.16 11.53
N THR A 80 10.34 2.91 12.16
CA THR A 80 9.31 2.29 13.01
C THR A 80 8.29 1.59 12.12
N PRO A 81 8.06 0.27 12.29
CA PRO A 81 7.08 -0.45 11.50
C PRO A 81 5.66 0.11 11.75
N ILE A 82 4.93 0.32 10.66
CA ILE A 82 3.53 0.76 10.68
C ILE A 82 2.78 -0.22 9.79
N SER A 83 1.79 -0.90 10.34
CA SER A 83 0.99 -1.89 9.63
C SER A 83 -0.43 -1.37 9.46
N LEU A 84 -1.00 -1.56 8.26
CA LEU A 84 -2.41 -1.29 8.03
C LEU A 84 -3.26 -2.40 8.64
N VAL A 85 -4.14 -2.06 9.58
CA VAL A 85 -5.19 -2.97 10.05
C VAL A 85 -6.43 -2.70 9.21
N THR A 86 -6.80 -3.65 8.37
CA THR A 86 -7.98 -3.58 7.53
C THR A 86 -8.71 -4.92 7.55
N ASN A 87 -10.03 -4.88 7.50
CA ASN A 87 -10.90 -6.04 7.31
C ASN A 87 -10.98 -6.48 5.84
N TYR A 88 -10.28 -5.80 4.93
CA TYR A 88 -10.18 -6.19 3.53
C TYR A 88 -9.27 -7.42 3.40
N THR A 89 -9.87 -8.60 3.42
CA THR A 89 -9.22 -9.84 2.97
C THR A 89 -9.28 -9.90 1.46
N SER A 90 -8.13 -10.01 0.79
CA SER A 90 -8.06 -10.24 -0.64
C SER A 90 -8.90 -11.48 -1.00
N HIS A 91 -9.92 -11.32 -1.85
CA HIS A 91 -10.78 -12.42 -2.31
C HIS A 91 -10.04 -13.53 -3.07
N TYR A 92 -8.74 -13.36 -3.34
CA TYR A 92 -7.92 -14.40 -3.97
C TYR A 92 -7.76 -15.66 -3.14
N THR A 93 -7.87 -15.59 -1.81
CA THR A 93 -7.73 -16.80 -0.98
C THR A 93 -9.01 -17.60 -0.87
N SER A 94 -10.18 -16.95 -0.89
CA SER A 94 -11.46 -17.66 -0.66
C SER A 94 -11.81 -18.61 -1.81
N ALA A 95 -11.65 -18.18 -3.06
CA ALA A 95 -12.03 -18.99 -4.23
C ALA A 95 -11.15 -20.26 -4.37
N TRP A 96 -9.84 -20.16 -4.10
CA TRP A 96 -8.95 -21.33 -4.10
C TRP A 96 -9.16 -22.24 -2.88
N ILE A 97 -9.50 -21.68 -1.72
CA ILE A 97 -9.81 -22.47 -0.51
C ILE A 97 -11.13 -23.24 -0.69
N GLU A 98 -12.15 -22.61 -1.28
CA GLU A 98 -13.42 -23.28 -1.62
C GLU A 98 -13.22 -24.40 -2.64
N GLU A 99 -12.40 -24.19 -3.69
CA GLU A 99 -12.07 -25.22 -4.68
C GLU A 99 -11.31 -26.43 -4.09
N ILE A 100 -10.47 -26.22 -3.07
CA ILE A 100 -9.78 -27.31 -2.35
C ILE A 100 -10.75 -28.10 -1.47
N LEU A 101 -11.70 -27.44 -0.80
CA LEU A 101 -12.68 -28.10 0.07
C LEU A 101 -13.66 -28.96 -0.74
N GLU A 102 -14.12 -28.50 -1.90
CA GLU A 102 -15.00 -29.28 -2.80
C GLU A 102 -14.30 -30.53 -3.37
N GLN A 103 -12.99 -30.47 -3.59
CA GLN A 103 -12.21 -31.61 -4.12
C GLN A 103 -11.93 -32.70 -3.07
N GLU A 104 -11.91 -32.36 -1.77
CA GLU A 104 -11.73 -33.34 -0.70
C GLU A 104 -13.03 -34.09 -0.35
N GLU A 105 -14.20 -33.46 -0.47
CA GLU A 105 -15.50 -34.11 -0.24
C GLU A 105 -15.85 -35.18 -1.30
N GLY A 106 -15.27 -35.09 -2.50
CA GLY A 106 -15.46 -36.07 -3.57
C GLY A 106 -14.65 -37.36 -3.46
N LYS A 107 -13.72 -37.49 -2.50
CA LYS A 107 -12.74 -38.59 -2.48
C LYS A 107 -13.01 -39.72 -1.47
N VAL A 108 -14.13 -39.68 -0.75
CA VAL A 108 -14.54 -40.76 0.20
C VAL A 108 -15.65 -41.62 -0.43
N SER A 109 -15.38 -42.27 -1.57
CA SER A 109 -16.09 -43.50 -1.96
C SER A 109 -15.30 -44.25 -3.03
N GLY A 110 -14.62 -45.32 -2.65
CA GLY A 110 -13.87 -46.15 -3.61
C GLY A 110 -12.75 -46.97 -2.98
N SER A 111 -13.05 -47.78 -1.98
CA SER A 111 -12.20 -48.90 -1.58
C SER A 111 -13.07 -50.03 -1.05
N ALA A 112 -13.34 -51.00 -1.93
CA ALA A 112 -13.67 -52.39 -1.62
C ALA A 112 -13.19 -53.24 -2.80
#